data_AF-A0A9X8XFJ2-F1
#
_entry.id   AF-A0A9X8XFJ2-F1
#
_cell.length_a   1.000
_cell.length_b   1.000
_cell.length_c   1.000
_cell.angle_alpha   90.00
_cell.angle_beta   90.00
_cell.angle_gamma   90.00
#
_symmetry.space_group_name_H-M   'P 1'
#
loop_
_entity.id
_entity.type
_entity.pdbx_description
1 polymer ?
#
loop_
_entity_poly.entity_id
_entity_poly.type
_entity_poly.pdbx_seq_one_letter_code
_entity_poly.pdbx_strand_id
1 'polypeptide(L)'
;MVLRNTTIVEDIEKARAKKKYLPSFPTGILRKGINQAGITQLDSQTDVVFGEKMIEVRIPWQLLNFSNLAAKRIHDDYMKHYGVKEVDADMIALGWGPAQSHEMIPMEDYPLPSCERPKVRPFLKASYSIIKKEWTKKGE
;
A
#
# COMPACT_ATOMS: atom_id res chain seq x y z
N MET A 1 -5.39 -15.62 24.56
CA MET A 1 -5.70 -16.63 23.53
C MET A 1 -4.62 -17.70 23.62
N VAL A 2 -4.94 -18.90 24.07
CA VAL A 2 -3.96 -20.00 24.21
C VAL A 2 -3.79 -20.66 22.84
N LEU A 3 -2.59 -20.57 22.25
CA LEU A 3 -2.27 -21.25 21.00
C LEU A 3 -2.14 -22.75 21.27
N ARG A 4 -2.92 -23.58 20.59
CA ARG A 4 -2.87 -25.06 20.72
C ARG A 4 -1.67 -25.70 20.01
N ASN A 5 -0.98 -24.95 19.15
CA ASN A 5 0.17 -25.41 18.36
C ASN A 5 1.19 -24.27 18.27
N THR A 6 2.34 -24.43 18.93
CA THR A 6 3.41 -23.43 19.06
C THR A 6 4.60 -23.68 18.13
N THR A 7 4.57 -24.75 17.32
CA THR A 7 5.70 -25.23 16.51
C THR A 7 6.28 -24.13 15.61
N ILE A 8 5.41 -23.33 14.95
CA ILE A 8 5.86 -22.23 14.09
C ILE A 8 6.65 -21.18 14.88
N VAL A 9 6.23 -20.86 16.11
CA VAL A 9 6.89 -19.85 16.95
C VAL A 9 8.25 -20.37 17.40
N GLU A 10 8.31 -21.62 17.83
CA GLU A 10 9.55 -22.28 18.25
C GLU A 10 10.56 -22.41 17.11
N ASP A 11 10.10 -22.72 15.89
CA ASP A 11 10.95 -22.81 14.71
C ASP A 11 11.53 -21.45 14.31
N ILE A 12 10.76 -20.36 14.46
CA ILE A 12 11.22 -18.99 14.23
C ILE A 12 12.29 -18.58 15.25
N GLU A 13 12.15 -19.00 16.51
CA GLU A 13 13.15 -18.73 17.55
C GLU A 13 14.46 -19.46 17.29
N LYS A 14 14.39 -20.71 16.81
CA LYS A 14 15.54 -21.55 16.44
C LYS A 14 16.17 -21.14 15.10
N ALA A 15 15.47 -20.37 14.26
CA ALA A 15 15.97 -19.94 12.97
C ALA A 15 17.18 -18.97 13.11
N ARG A 16 18.22 -19.21 12.30
CA ARG A 16 19.39 -18.32 12.21
C ARG A 16 18.96 -16.89 11.84
N ALA A 17 19.59 -15.87 12.41
CA ALA A 17 19.23 -14.45 12.24
C ALA A 17 18.92 -14.04 10.77
N LYS A 18 19.73 -14.50 9.80
CA LYS A 18 19.51 -14.19 8.37
C LYS A 18 18.19 -14.75 7.79
N LYS A 19 17.63 -15.81 8.38
CA LYS A 19 16.31 -16.37 8.04
C LYS A 19 15.18 -15.78 8.90
N LYS A 20 15.51 -15.06 9.98
CA LYS A 20 14.55 -14.45 10.90
C LYS A 20 14.04 -13.10 10.40
N TYR A 21 14.87 -12.37 9.64
CA TYR A 21 14.48 -11.08 9.07
C TYR A 21 13.75 -11.25 7.73
N LEU A 22 12.70 -10.47 7.55
CA LEU A 22 12.03 -10.33 6.26
C LEU A 22 12.98 -9.69 5.25
N PRO A 23 12.84 -10.01 3.94
CA PRO A 23 13.60 -9.32 2.91
C PRO A 23 13.33 -7.82 2.95
N SER A 24 14.39 -7.02 2.82
CA SER A 24 14.31 -5.58 2.60
C SER A 24 14.06 -5.31 1.12
N PHE A 25 13.19 -4.35 0.82
CA PHE A 25 12.89 -3.94 -0.54
C PHE A 25 13.24 -2.46 -0.74
N PRO A 26 13.76 -2.08 -1.93
CA PRO A 26 14.01 -0.68 -2.23
C PRO A 26 12.68 0.09 -2.27
N THR A 27 12.62 1.24 -1.62
CA THR A 27 11.48 2.16 -1.63
C THR A 27 11.81 3.41 -2.43
N GLY A 28 10.80 4.05 -3.03
CA GLY A 28 10.98 5.30 -3.79
C GLY A 28 11.39 5.11 -5.26
N ILE A 29 11.43 3.87 -5.74
CA ILE A 29 11.58 3.57 -7.18
C ILE A 29 10.19 3.28 -7.72
N LEU A 30 9.74 3.99 -8.75
CA LEU A 30 8.49 3.68 -9.46
C LEU A 30 8.64 2.35 -10.19
N ARG A 31 8.04 1.30 -9.63
CA ARG A 31 8.14 -0.06 -10.18
C ARG A 31 7.00 -0.34 -11.16
N LYS A 32 7.37 -0.64 -12.40
CA LYS A 32 6.46 -1.20 -13.40
C LYS A 32 6.21 -2.68 -13.09
N GLY A 33 4.94 -3.10 -13.15
CA GLY A 33 4.58 -4.50 -12.89
C GLY A 33 3.15 -4.84 -13.29
N ILE A 34 2.65 -5.95 -12.77
CA ILE A 34 1.29 -6.45 -12.98
C ILE A 34 0.65 -6.66 -11.61
N ASN A 35 -0.58 -6.14 -11.43
CA ASN A 35 -1.27 -6.16 -10.15
C ASN A 35 -2.75 -6.55 -10.26
N GLN A 36 -3.08 -7.43 -11.21
CA GLN A 36 -4.45 -7.91 -11.39
C GLN A 36 -4.68 -9.19 -10.57
N ALA A 37 -5.71 -9.17 -9.73
CA ALA A 37 -6.14 -10.33 -8.95
C ALA A 37 -6.56 -11.48 -9.88
N GLY A 38 -6.06 -12.70 -9.62
CA GLY A 38 -6.37 -13.91 -10.41
C GLY A 38 -5.29 -14.31 -11.41
N ILE A 39 -4.25 -13.49 -11.61
CA ILE A 39 -3.04 -13.85 -12.36
C ILE A 39 -2.00 -14.42 -11.38
N THR A 40 -1.28 -15.45 -11.78
CA THR A 40 -0.25 -16.16 -10.98
C THR A 40 0.97 -15.30 -10.60
N GLN A 41 1.03 -14.04 -11.03
CA GLN A 41 2.14 -13.10 -10.80
C GLN A 41 1.64 -11.77 -10.21
N LEU A 42 1.06 -11.82 -9.01
CA LEU A 42 0.79 -10.61 -8.24
C LEU A 42 2.11 -10.02 -7.72
N ASP A 43 2.52 -8.86 -8.24
CA ASP A 43 3.62 -8.09 -7.67
C ASP A 43 3.07 -6.95 -6.79
N SER A 44 3.09 -7.16 -5.47
CA SER A 44 2.59 -6.19 -4.50
C SER A 44 3.39 -4.89 -4.43
N GLN A 45 4.57 -4.84 -5.04
CA GLN A 45 5.43 -3.65 -5.10
C GLN A 45 5.19 -2.84 -6.39
N THR A 46 4.22 -3.20 -7.22
CA THR A 46 3.93 -2.46 -8.46
C THR A 46 3.31 -1.10 -8.15
N ASP A 47 3.96 -0.04 -8.64
CA ASP A 47 3.45 1.34 -8.59
C ASP A 47 2.77 1.75 -9.90
N VAL A 48 3.23 1.23 -11.04
CA VAL A 48 2.71 1.62 -12.36
C VAL A 48 2.32 0.39 -13.19
N VAL A 49 1.09 0.41 -13.72
CA VAL A 49 0.55 -0.61 -14.63
C VAL A 49 0.13 0.06 -15.92
N PHE A 50 0.64 -0.42 -17.05
CA PHE A 50 0.23 0.02 -18.39
C PHE A 50 -0.79 -0.96 -18.95
N GLY A 51 -2.04 -0.52 -19.08
CA GLY A 51 -3.09 -1.23 -19.80
C GLY A 51 -3.27 -0.69 -21.21
N GLU A 52 -4.10 -1.36 -22.01
CA GLU A 52 -4.40 -0.93 -23.38
C GLU A 52 -5.14 0.42 -23.45
N LYS A 53 -5.99 0.71 -22.45
CA LYS A 53 -6.85 1.90 -22.41
C LYS A 53 -6.50 2.89 -21.31
N MET A 54 -5.78 2.46 -20.29
CA MET A 54 -5.49 3.28 -19.11
C MET A 54 -4.13 2.93 -18.53
N ILE A 55 -3.52 3.91 -17.87
CA ILE A 55 -2.34 3.73 -17.04
C ILE A 55 -2.80 3.91 -15.59
N GLU A 56 -2.51 2.94 -14.73
CA GLU A 56 -2.71 3.06 -13.29
C GLU A 56 -1.39 3.45 -12.65
N VAL A 57 -1.40 4.54 -11.88
CA VAL A 57 -0.26 4.99 -11.07
C VAL A 57 -0.71 5.01 -9.61
N ARG A 58 0.08 4.38 -8.74
CA ARG A 58 -0.15 4.35 -7.30
C ARG A 58 0.85 5.26 -6.61
N ILE A 59 0.32 6.25 -5.91
CA ILE A 59 1.11 7.19 -5.12
C ILE A 59 0.78 6.92 -3.65
N PRO A 60 1.78 6.64 -2.80
CA PRO A 60 1.58 6.56 -1.36
C PRO A 60 0.90 7.82 -0.84
N TRP A 61 -0.25 7.67 -0.20
CA TRP A 61 -1.05 8.83 0.23
C TRP A 61 -0.33 9.75 1.21
N GLN A 62 0.63 9.21 1.97
CA GLN A 62 1.50 9.98 2.86
C GLN A 62 2.40 10.98 2.11
N LEU A 63 2.74 10.73 0.83
CA LEU A 63 3.47 11.72 0.02
C LEU A 63 2.61 12.95 -0.30
N LEU A 64 1.29 12.78 -0.28
CA LEU A 64 0.32 13.84 -0.52
C LEU A 64 -0.24 14.41 0.80
N ASN A 65 0.44 14.15 1.92
CA ASN A 65 0.05 14.60 3.27
C ASN A 65 -1.35 14.16 3.74
N PHE A 66 -2.00 13.16 3.12
CA PHE A 66 -3.27 12.65 3.64
C PHE A 66 -3.08 11.98 5.00
N SER A 67 -3.85 12.42 5.98
CA SER A 67 -3.99 11.77 7.28
C SER A 67 -5.09 10.70 7.24
N ASN A 68 -6.19 11.00 6.53
CA ASN A 68 -7.30 10.09 6.29
C ASN A 68 -7.97 10.41 4.95
N LEU A 69 -7.62 9.64 3.91
CA LEU A 69 -8.18 9.82 2.56
C LEU A 69 -9.70 9.61 2.52
N ALA A 70 -10.23 8.65 3.27
CA ALA A 70 -11.66 8.32 3.26
C ALA A 70 -12.53 9.49 3.76
N ALA A 71 -12.02 10.24 4.72
CA ALA A 71 -12.62 11.46 5.26
C ALA A 71 -12.13 12.74 4.57
N LYS A 72 -11.28 12.62 3.53
CA LYS A 72 -10.68 13.74 2.80
C LYS A 72 -9.87 14.70 3.68
N ARG A 73 -9.08 14.14 4.59
CA ARG A 73 -8.26 14.91 5.54
C ARG A 73 -6.79 14.83 5.24
N ILE A 74 -6.13 15.98 5.28
CA ILE A 74 -4.68 16.13 5.16
C ILE A 74 -4.11 16.72 6.45
N HIS A 75 -2.82 16.49 6.65
CA HIS A 75 -2.08 17.14 7.71
C HIS A 75 -1.91 18.64 7.42
N ASP A 76 -2.18 19.45 8.44
CA ASP A 76 -1.94 20.89 8.45
C ASP A 76 -0.42 21.18 8.55
N ASP A 77 -0.07 22.46 8.47
CA ASP A 77 1.32 22.94 8.59
C ASP A 77 1.94 22.55 9.94
N TYR A 78 2.81 21.54 9.90
CA TYR A 78 3.53 21.01 11.05
C TYR A 78 4.39 22.06 11.78
N MET A 79 4.94 23.03 11.05
CA MET A 79 5.86 24.02 11.62
C MET A 79 5.12 25.10 12.40
N LYS A 80 3.88 25.41 11.99
CA LYS A 80 3.05 26.40 12.69
C LYS A 80 2.35 25.82 13.92
N HIS A 81 1.99 24.54 13.89
CA HIS A 81 1.09 23.96 14.89
C HIS A 81 1.77 23.03 15.89
N TYR A 82 3.09 22.79 15.80
CA TYR A 82 3.87 21.95 16.73
C TYR A 82 3.11 20.67 17.15
N GLY A 83 2.49 20.01 16.17
CA GLY A 83 1.58 18.89 16.38
C GLY A 83 0.93 18.40 15.08
N VAL A 84 0.19 17.30 15.17
CA VAL A 84 -0.53 16.69 14.04
C VAL A 84 -1.97 17.20 14.06
N LYS A 85 -2.23 18.31 13.37
CA LYS A 85 -3.58 18.81 13.13
C LYS A 85 -4.04 18.41 11.73
N GLU A 86 -5.33 18.15 11.58
CA GLU A 86 -5.93 17.82 10.29
C GLU A 86 -6.71 19.02 9.75
N VAL A 87 -6.74 19.15 8.42
CA VAL A 87 -7.63 20.04 7.68
C VAL A 87 -8.35 19.25 6.60
N ASP A 88 -9.57 19.67 6.27
CA ASP A 88 -10.35 19.07 5.20
C ASP A 88 -9.83 19.57 3.84
N ALA A 89 -9.78 18.67 2.85
CA ALA A 89 -9.37 18.97 1.49
C ALA A 89 -10.40 18.37 0.52
N ASP A 90 -11.14 19.21 -0.20
CA ASP A 90 -12.18 18.72 -1.12
C ASP A 90 -11.66 18.36 -2.51
N MET A 91 -10.51 18.94 -2.91
CA MET A 91 -9.97 18.80 -4.25
C MET A 91 -8.44 18.72 -4.22
N ILE A 92 -7.86 18.15 -5.27
CA ILE A 92 -6.43 18.18 -5.56
C ILE A 92 -6.23 18.66 -7.00
N ALA A 93 -5.38 19.66 -7.20
CA ALA A 93 -4.99 20.09 -8.54
C ALA A 93 -3.94 19.12 -9.11
N LEU A 94 -4.19 18.55 -10.28
CA LEU A 94 -3.32 17.57 -10.91
C LEU A 94 -2.98 18.01 -12.34
N GLY A 95 -1.70 17.93 -12.68
CA GLY A 95 -1.19 18.19 -14.02
C GLY A 95 -0.22 17.09 -14.44
N TRP A 96 -0.16 16.81 -15.73
CA TRP A 96 0.80 15.85 -16.29
C TRP A 96 1.36 16.41 -17.59
N GLY A 97 2.65 16.18 -17.81
CA GLY A 97 3.33 16.70 -18.99
C GLY A 97 4.61 15.92 -19.30
N PRO A 98 5.19 16.12 -20.50
CA PRO A 98 6.43 15.47 -20.88
C PRO A 98 7.59 15.92 -19.99
N ALA A 99 8.40 14.98 -19.51
CA ALA A 99 9.51 15.26 -18.59
C ALA A 99 10.58 16.23 -19.16
N GLN A 100 10.67 16.36 -20.48
CA GLN A 100 11.66 17.18 -21.18
C GLN A 100 11.10 18.56 -21.60
N SER A 101 9.82 18.81 -21.36
CA SER A 101 9.20 20.09 -21.68
C SER A 101 9.60 21.16 -20.66
N HIS A 102 9.81 22.37 -21.14
CA HIS A 102 9.99 23.57 -20.30
C HIS A 102 8.72 24.42 -20.25
N GLU A 103 7.62 23.93 -20.83
CA GLU A 103 6.34 24.59 -20.80
C GLU A 103 5.67 24.45 -19.44
N MET A 104 4.82 25.42 -19.10
CA MET A 104 3.99 25.33 -17.90
C MET A 104 3.04 24.13 -18.02
N ILE A 105 3.05 23.25 -17.04
CA ILE A 105 2.13 22.12 -16.99
C ILE A 105 0.78 22.65 -16.45
N PRO A 106 -0.29 22.66 -17.25
CA PRO A 106 -1.61 23.03 -16.75
C PRO A 106 -2.06 21.99 -15.72
N MET A 107 -2.68 22.49 -14.65
CA MET A 107 -3.29 21.66 -13.62
C MET A 107 -4.80 21.83 -13.65
N GLU A 108 -5.50 20.74 -13.43
CA GLU A 108 -6.96 20.70 -13.34
C GLU A 108 -7.37 20.24 -11.95
N ASP A 109 -8.46 20.81 -11.44
CA ASP A 109 -9.01 20.44 -10.14
C ASP A 109 -9.67 19.05 -10.23
N TYR A 110 -9.18 18.13 -9.42
CA TYR A 110 -9.77 16.81 -9.25
C TYR A 110 -10.51 16.73 -7.92
N PRO A 111 -11.84 16.57 -7.92
CA PRO A 111 -12.62 16.45 -6.69
C PRO A 111 -12.34 15.11 -6.00
N LEU A 112 -12.04 15.16 -4.70
CA LEU A 112 -11.74 13.97 -3.92
C LEU A 112 -13.04 13.23 -3.55
N PRO A 113 -13.16 11.94 -3.89
CA PRO A 113 -14.36 11.18 -3.54
C PRO A 113 -14.41 10.95 -2.03
N SER A 114 -15.55 11.23 -1.41
CA SER A 114 -15.81 10.80 -0.03
C SER A 114 -16.08 9.29 -0.04
N CYS A 115 -15.38 8.53 0.79
CA CYS A 115 -15.53 7.08 0.80
C CYS A 115 -15.64 6.55 2.24
N GLU A 116 -16.84 6.65 2.82
CA GLU A 116 -17.08 6.15 4.19
C GLU A 116 -16.86 4.64 4.31
N ARG A 117 -17.10 3.88 3.22
CA ARG A 117 -16.90 2.42 3.16
C ARG A 117 -16.44 1.98 1.77
N PRO A 118 -15.14 1.82 1.51
CA PRO A 118 -14.67 1.31 0.24
C PRO A 118 -15.18 -0.12 0.03
N LYS A 119 -15.59 -0.45 -1.21
CA LYS A 119 -15.87 -1.84 -1.60
C LYS A 119 -14.55 -2.60 -1.65
N VAL A 120 -14.22 -3.29 -0.57
CA VAL A 120 -13.03 -4.13 -0.49
C VAL A 120 -13.32 -5.53 -1.02
N ARG A 121 -12.34 -6.12 -1.70
CA ARG A 121 -12.34 -7.56 -2.01
C ARG A 121 -11.28 -8.23 -1.14
N PRO A 122 -11.62 -9.24 -0.34
CA PRO A 122 -10.63 -9.94 0.45
C PRO A 122 -9.69 -10.71 -0.48
N PHE A 123 -8.39 -10.61 -0.22
CA PHE A 123 -7.36 -11.39 -0.90
C PHE A 123 -6.62 -12.24 0.13
N LEU A 124 -6.62 -13.56 -0.06
CA LEU A 124 -5.86 -14.48 0.79
C LEU A 124 -4.44 -14.58 0.26
N LYS A 125 -3.46 -14.12 1.06
CA LYS A 125 -2.04 -14.32 0.75
C LYS A 125 -1.72 -15.82 0.75
N ALA A 126 -0.74 -16.23 -0.05
CA ALA A 126 -0.28 -17.63 -0.08
C ALA A 126 0.12 -18.16 1.31
N SER A 127 0.66 -17.29 2.18
CA SER A 127 1.01 -17.61 3.57
C SER A 127 -0.18 -18.06 4.42
N TYR A 128 -1.41 -17.62 4.11
CA TYR A 128 -2.60 -18.05 4.83
C TYR A 128 -2.78 -19.56 4.75
N SER A 129 -2.69 -20.13 3.54
CA SER A 129 -2.83 -21.58 3.34
C SER A 129 -1.71 -22.37 4.02
N ILE A 130 -0.49 -21.82 4.05
CA ILE A 130 0.68 -22.43 4.72
C ILE A 130 0.42 -22.50 6.23
N ILE A 131 0.10 -21.37 6.86
CA ILE A 131 -0.16 -21.29 8.30
C ILE A 131 -1.37 -22.14 8.67
N LYS A 132 -2.45 -22.06 7.90
CA LYS A 132 -3.66 -22.87 8.13
C LYS A 132 -3.33 -24.36 8.11
N LYS A 133 -2.53 -24.83 7.14
CA LYS A 133 -2.10 -26.23 7.06
C LYS A 133 -1.30 -26.65 8.29
N GLU A 134 -0.33 -25.85 8.72
CA GLU A 134 0.52 -26.18 9.87
C GLU A 134 -0.25 -26.16 11.19
N TRP A 135 -1.10 -25.16 11.42
CA TRP A 135 -1.90 -25.05 12.65
C TRP A 135 -3.07 -26.03 12.75
N THR A 136 -3.52 -26.60 11.63
CA THR A 136 -4.59 -27.63 11.63
C THR A 136 -4.06 -29.05 11.82
N LYS A 137 -2.74 -29.26 11.81
CA LYS A 137 -2.15 -30.53 12.24
C LYS A 137 -2.48 -30.74 13.72
N LYS A 138 -2.97 -31.93 14.08
CA LYS A 138 -3.04 -32.33 15.49
C LYS A 138 -1.62 -32.22 16.04
N GLY A 139 -1.46 -31.52 17.16
CA GLY A 139 -0.22 -31.60 17.92
C GLY A 139 0.02 -33.06 18.26
N GLU A 140 1.23 -33.55 17.98
CA GLU A 140 1.72 -34.78 18.62
C GLU A 140 1.82 -34.57 20.13
#